data_AF-A0A944V2C3-F1
#
_entry.id   AF-A0A944V2C3-F1
#
_cell.length_a   1.000
_cell.length_b   1.000
_cell.length_c   1.000
_cell.angle_alpha   90.00
_cell.angle_beta   90.00
_cell.angle_gamma   90.00
#
_symmetry.space_group_name_H-M   'P 1'
#
loop_
_entity.id
_entity.type
_entity.pdbx_description
1 polymer ?
#
loop_
_entity_poly.entity_id
_entity_poly.type
_entity_poly.pdbx_seq_one_letter_code
_entity_poly.pdbx_strand_id
1 'polypeptide(L)'
;MAEIRITIAEIVDICVANEFIPDAVSNIEVLGEHIKFQYKSEHPISTKIDIEIGFKDYINGMLFLEVRTNWIVDKFLRFKKLDNLQYLQYEHPVLTFFLQQFLLDKSKIIHIENINFRGGYFKIKTFNE
;
A
#
# COMPACT_ATOMS: atom_id res chain seq x y z
N MET A 1 4.60 -7.52 24.43
CA MET A 1 4.17 -6.49 23.46
C MET A 1 5.40 -5.75 22.96
N ALA A 2 5.49 -5.54 21.66
CA ALA A 2 6.53 -4.73 21.05
C ALA A 2 5.88 -3.61 20.22
N GLU A 3 6.51 -2.43 20.21
CA GLU A 3 6.12 -1.31 19.37
C GLU A 3 7.19 -1.12 18.29
N ILE A 4 6.78 -1.19 17.03
CA ILE A 4 7.63 -0.90 15.89
C ILE A 4 7.25 0.49 15.38
N ARG A 5 8.25 1.34 15.14
CA ARG A 5 8.07 2.65 14.52
C ARG A 5 8.81 2.66 13.20
N ILE A 6 8.09 3.00 12.13
CA ILE A 6 8.66 3.01 10.79
C ILE A 6 8.02 4.14 9.96
N THR A 7 8.83 4.87 9.22
CA THR A 7 8.39 5.88 8.26
C THR A 7 7.97 5.25 6.94
N ILE A 8 7.22 5.99 6.13
CA ILE A 8 6.94 5.60 4.74
C ILE A 8 8.24 5.45 3.94
N ALA A 9 9.23 6.33 4.16
CA ALA A 9 10.51 6.26 3.48
C ALA A 9 11.24 4.95 3.77
N GLU A 10 11.31 4.54 5.04
CA GLU A 10 11.91 3.26 5.44
C GLU A 10 11.16 2.05 4.85
N ILE A 11 9.82 2.11 4.74
CA ILE A 11 9.05 1.05 4.07
C ILE A 11 9.44 0.95 2.60
N VAL A 12 9.53 2.09 1.90
CA VAL A 12 9.94 2.13 0.49
C VAL A 12 11.36 1.58 0.33
N ASP A 13 12.30 1.99 1.19
CA ASP A 13 13.68 1.50 1.17
C ASP A 13 13.75 -0.02 1.37
N ILE A 14 12.95 -0.58 2.29
CA ILE A 14 12.83 -2.04 2.48
C ILE A 14 12.28 -2.70 1.21
N CYS A 15 11.23 -2.15 0.59
CA CYS A 15 10.66 -2.70 -0.64
C CYS A 15 11.68 -2.69 -1.79
N VAL A 16 12.46 -1.62 -1.94
CA VAL A 16 13.53 -1.52 -2.95
C VAL A 16 14.63 -2.55 -2.66
N ALA A 17 15.12 -2.61 -1.43
CA ALA A 17 16.21 -3.51 -1.03
C ALA A 17 15.87 -5.00 -1.20
N ASN A 18 14.57 -5.35 -1.16
CA ASN A 18 14.09 -6.71 -1.32
C ASN A 18 13.50 -6.98 -2.72
N GLU A 19 13.70 -6.09 -3.69
CA GLU A 19 13.20 -6.24 -5.07
C GLU A 19 11.67 -6.46 -5.14
N PHE A 20 10.92 -5.91 -4.19
CA PHE A 20 9.46 -5.99 -4.16
C PHE A 20 8.77 -4.95 -5.05
N ILE A 21 9.54 -4.01 -5.60
CA ILE A 21 9.04 -3.00 -6.52
C ILE A 21 9.20 -3.53 -7.94
N PRO A 22 8.10 -3.76 -8.68
CA PRO A 22 8.18 -4.25 -10.05
C PRO A 22 8.77 -3.19 -10.99
N ASP A 23 9.46 -3.62 -12.05
CA ASP A 23 10.07 -2.73 -13.07
C ASP A 23 9.10 -1.76 -13.74
N ALA A 24 7.80 -2.06 -13.71
CA ALA A 24 6.74 -1.19 -14.21
C ALA A 24 6.54 0.06 -13.35
N VAL A 25 7.07 0.10 -12.13
CA VAL A 25 7.00 1.22 -11.19
C VAL A 25 8.29 2.03 -11.23
N SER A 26 8.18 3.35 -11.33
CA SER A 26 9.31 4.27 -11.43
C SER A 26 9.00 5.60 -10.72
N ASN A 27 10.02 6.47 -10.58
CA ASN A 27 9.86 7.82 -10.02
C ASN A 27 9.15 7.84 -8.66
N ILE A 28 9.58 6.97 -7.75
CA ILE A 28 8.99 6.89 -6.41
C ILE A 28 9.45 8.09 -5.60
N GLU A 29 8.48 8.85 -5.11
CA GLU A 29 8.65 10.02 -4.26
C GLU A 29 7.85 9.83 -2.98
N VAL A 30 8.48 10.10 -1.83
CA VAL A 30 7.81 10.05 -0.52
C VAL A 30 7.45 11.48 -0.12
N LEU A 31 6.15 11.77 -0.05
CA LEU A 31 5.58 13.09 0.21
C LEU A 31 4.86 13.08 1.56
N GLY A 32 5.63 13.05 2.65
CA GLY A 32 5.09 13.00 4.01
C GLY A 32 4.34 11.70 4.27
N GLU A 33 3.01 11.75 4.22
CA GLU A 33 2.10 10.62 4.47
C GLU A 33 1.69 9.85 3.20
N HIS A 34 2.24 10.26 2.05
CA HIS A 34 1.90 9.73 0.74
C HIS A 34 3.13 9.20 0.01
N ILE A 35 2.92 8.16 -0.80
CA ILE A 35 3.90 7.67 -1.78
C ILE A 35 3.35 8.01 -3.16
N LYS A 36 4.12 8.76 -3.95
CA LYS A 36 3.82 9.03 -5.35
C LYS A 36 4.75 8.23 -6.23
N PHE A 37 4.25 7.65 -7.30
CA PHE A 37 5.06 6.93 -8.28
C PHE A 37 4.39 6.91 -9.64
N GLN A 38 5.16 6.51 -10.66
CA GLN A 38 4.68 6.31 -12.01
C GLN A 38 4.57 4.82 -12.31
N TYR A 39 3.38 4.40 -12.72
CA TYR A 39 3.13 3.06 -13.24
C TYR A 39 3.08 3.06 -14.77
N LYS A 40 3.84 2.17 -15.40
CA LYS A 40 3.82 1.94 -16.84
C LYS A 40 2.82 0.83 -17.16
N SER A 41 1.72 1.19 -17.86
CA SER A 41 0.77 0.20 -18.35
C SER A 41 1.36 -0.66 -19.48
N GLU A 42 1.02 -1.94 -19.51
CA GLU A 42 1.40 -2.90 -20.56
C GLU A 42 0.65 -2.70 -21.89
N HIS A 43 -0.34 -1.79 -21.93
CA HIS A 43 -1.06 -1.49 -23.17
C HIS A 43 -0.14 -0.85 -24.24
N PRO A 44 -0.39 -1.11 -25.55
CA PRO A 44 0.46 -0.65 -26.66
C PRO A 44 0.59 0.87 -26.75
N ILE A 45 -0.35 1.60 -26.15
CA ILE A 45 -0.23 3.02 -25.89
C ILE A 45 0.38 3.14 -24.48
N SER A 46 1.71 3.03 -24.40
CA SER A 46 2.49 3.10 -23.14
C SER A 46 2.22 4.41 -22.40
N THR A 47 1.15 4.42 -21.61
CA THR A 47 0.73 5.58 -20.84
C THR A 47 1.33 5.43 -19.46
N LYS A 48 2.18 6.38 -19.09
CA LYS A 48 2.63 6.52 -17.70
C LYS A 48 1.49 7.10 -16.88
N ILE A 49 1.16 6.44 -15.79
CA ILE A 49 0.10 6.85 -14.88
C ILE A 49 0.78 7.32 -13.60
N ASP A 50 0.56 8.60 -13.24
CA ASP A 50 0.92 9.09 -11.92
C ASP A 50 -0.08 8.54 -10.91
N ILE A 51 0.44 7.85 -9.90
CA ILE A 51 -0.33 7.24 -8.81
C ILE A 51 0.21 7.80 -7.50
N GLU A 52 -0.69 8.19 -6.61
CA GLU A 52 -0.41 8.54 -5.23
C GLU A 52 -1.17 7.58 -4.31
N ILE A 53 -0.48 7.01 -3.33
CA ILE A 53 -1.04 6.12 -2.32
C ILE A 53 -0.83 6.76 -0.95
N GLY A 54 -1.91 6.91 -0.19
CA GLY A 54 -1.88 7.38 1.20
C GLY A 54 -2.46 6.36 2.17
N PHE A 55 -1.96 6.36 3.41
CA PHE A 55 -2.60 5.61 4.49
C PHE A 55 -3.96 6.22 4.83
N LYS A 56 -5.00 5.38 4.93
CA LYS A 56 -6.34 5.81 5.34
C LYS A 56 -6.68 5.31 6.74
N ASP A 57 -6.60 4.00 6.96
CA ASP A 57 -6.93 3.40 8.26
C ASP A 57 -6.40 1.97 8.39
N TYR A 58 -6.47 1.41 9.61
CA TYR A 58 -6.28 -0.01 9.89
C TYR A 58 -7.36 -0.52 10.84
N ILE A 59 -8.20 -1.45 10.37
CA ILE A 59 -9.32 -1.99 11.14
C ILE A 59 -9.38 -3.50 10.98
N ASN A 60 -9.43 -4.24 12.09
CA ASN A 60 -9.65 -5.69 12.13
C ASN A 60 -8.73 -6.49 11.18
N GLY A 61 -7.42 -6.17 11.16
CA GLY A 61 -6.47 -6.87 10.31
C GLY A 61 -6.38 -6.39 8.86
N MET A 62 -7.22 -5.41 8.49
CA MET A 62 -7.25 -4.82 7.15
C MET A 62 -6.59 -3.44 7.16
N LEU A 63 -5.65 -3.25 6.23
CA LEU A 63 -5.02 -1.97 5.94
C LEU A 63 -5.77 -1.30 4.78
N PHE A 64 -6.30 -0.10 5.02
CA PHE A 64 -6.97 0.70 4.01
C PHE A 64 -6.03 1.79 3.49
N LEU A 65 -5.86 1.80 2.17
CA LEU A 65 -5.04 2.77 1.46
C LEU A 65 -5.92 3.55 0.50
N GLU A 66 -5.71 4.85 0.41
CA GLU A 66 -6.35 5.70 -0.58
C GLU A 66 -5.44 5.82 -1.81
N VAL A 67 -5.98 5.48 -2.98
CA VAL A 67 -5.33 5.59 -4.27
C VAL A 67 -5.89 6.81 -5.00
N ARG A 68 -5.01 7.73 -5.38
CA ARG A 68 -5.33 8.91 -6.17
C ARG A 68 -4.55 8.86 -7.48
N THR A 69 -5.23 9.18 -8.59
CA THR A 69 -4.59 9.31 -9.90
C THR A 69 -5.04 10.61 -10.58
N ASN A 70 -4.63 10.82 -11.83
CA ASN A 70 -5.19 11.94 -12.59
C ASN A 70 -6.68 11.71 -12.92
N TRP A 71 -7.43 12.79 -13.19
CA TRP A 71 -8.89 12.74 -13.33
C TRP A 71 -9.40 11.77 -14.42
N ILE A 72 -8.62 11.58 -15.49
CA ILE A 72 -8.97 10.68 -16.61
C ILE A 72 -8.89 9.23 -16.13
N VAL A 73 -7.79 8.89 -15.47
CA VAL A 73 -7.52 7.55 -14.96
C VAL A 73 -8.48 7.23 -13.81
N ASP A 74 -8.75 8.17 -12.91
CA ASP A 74 -9.75 8.02 -11.84
C ASP A 74 -11.12 7.67 -12.42
N LYS A 75 -11.56 8.38 -13.48
CA LYS A 75 -12.83 8.09 -14.14
C LYS A 75 -12.84 6.67 -14.71
N PHE A 76 -11.75 6.23 -15.33
CA PHE A 76 -11.64 4.88 -15.89
C PHE A 76 -11.65 3.79 -14.80
N LEU A 77 -10.89 3.98 -13.71
CA LEU A 77 -10.78 3.03 -12.61
C LEU A 77 -12.10 2.86 -11.84
N ARG A 78 -12.97 3.88 -11.80
CA ARG A 78 -14.33 3.76 -11.23
C ARG A 78 -15.21 2.76 -11.97
N PHE A 79 -15.02 2.62 -13.28
CA PHE A 79 -15.82 1.71 -14.10
C PHE A 79 -15.16 0.35 -14.30
N LYS A 80 -13.85 0.27 -14.12
CA LYS A 80 -13.11 -0.99 -14.25
C LYS A 80 -13.08 -1.72 -12.92
N LYS A 81 -13.77 -2.86 -12.84
CA LYS A 81 -13.52 -3.83 -11.78
C LYS A 81 -12.12 -4.42 -11.99
N LEU A 82 -11.23 -4.23 -11.02
CA LEU A 82 -9.97 -4.96 -10.98
C LEU A 82 -10.22 -6.32 -10.33
N ASP A 83 -9.45 -7.32 -10.75
CA ASP A 83 -9.51 -8.64 -10.14
C ASP A 83 -9.03 -8.54 -8.69
N ASN A 84 -9.78 -9.18 -7.80
CA ASN A 84 -9.34 -9.34 -6.42
C ASN A 84 -8.18 -10.33 -6.40
N LEU A 85 -7.06 -9.91 -5.82
CA LEU A 85 -5.95 -10.81 -5.51
C LEU A 85 -6.17 -11.39 -4.11
N GLN A 86 -5.52 -12.51 -3.81
CA GLN A 86 -5.72 -13.25 -2.55
C GLN A 86 -5.71 -12.37 -1.29
N TYR A 87 -4.85 -11.35 -1.24
CA TYR A 87 -4.74 -10.44 -0.10
C TYR A 87 -5.10 -8.99 -0.44
N LEU A 88 -5.51 -8.68 -1.66
CA LEU A 88 -5.78 -7.31 -2.10
C LEU A 88 -7.14 -7.22 -2.76
N GLN A 89 -7.95 -6.29 -2.29
CA GLN A 89 -9.21 -5.92 -2.90
C GLN A 89 -9.18 -4.43 -3.24
N TYR A 90 -9.52 -4.10 -4.48
CA TYR A 90 -9.53 -2.72 -4.93
C TYR A 90 -10.93 -2.29 -5.34
N GLU A 91 -11.42 -1.24 -4.68
CA GLU A 91 -12.66 -0.54 -5.04
C GLU A 91 -12.37 0.96 -5.00
N HIS A 92 -12.16 1.56 -6.17
CA HIS A 92 -11.69 2.94 -6.27
C HIS A 92 -12.54 3.91 -5.42
N PRO A 93 -11.92 4.76 -4.58
CA PRO A 93 -10.48 5.02 -4.49
C PRO A 93 -9.72 4.18 -3.45
N VAL A 94 -10.34 3.16 -2.86
CA VAL A 94 -9.78 2.40 -1.74
C VAL A 94 -9.12 1.11 -2.20
N LEU A 95 -7.87 0.92 -1.80
CA LEU A 95 -7.16 -0.35 -1.84
C LEU A 95 -7.15 -0.96 -0.43
N THR A 96 -7.80 -2.11 -0.28
CA THR A 96 -7.83 -2.87 0.97
C THR A 96 -6.80 -3.99 0.90
N PHE A 97 -5.87 -4.02 1.84
CA PHE A 97 -4.89 -5.08 2.01
C PHE A 97 -5.21 -5.89 3.28
N PHE A 98 -5.43 -7.19 3.13
CA PHE A 98 -5.67 -8.13 4.23
C PHE A 98 -4.34 -8.48 4.93
N LEU A 99 -3.73 -7.47 5.55
CA LEU A 99 -2.38 -7.51 6.10
C LEU A 99 -2.21 -8.60 7.16
N GLN A 100 -3.15 -8.74 8.09
CA GLN A 100 -3.03 -9.77 9.14
C GLN A 100 -3.06 -11.18 8.55
N GLN A 101 -3.93 -11.44 7.55
CA GLN A 101 -3.97 -12.74 6.88
C GLN A 101 -2.68 -13.01 6.12
N PHE A 102 -2.17 -12.02 5.39
CA PHE A 102 -0.87 -12.12 4.70
C PHE A 102 0.26 -12.47 5.68
N LEU A 103 0.32 -11.78 6.82
CA LEU A 103 1.34 -12.03 7.84
C LEU A 103 1.19 -13.40 8.46
N LEU A 104 -0.03 -13.87 8.77
CA LEU A 104 -0.24 -15.22 9.31
C LEU A 104 0.24 -16.31 8.33
N ASP A 105 -0.01 -16.11 7.04
CA ASP A 105 0.40 -17.07 6.01
C ASP A 105 1.93 -17.08 5.79
N LYS A 106 2.61 -15.95 6.04
CA LYS A 106 4.07 -15.81 5.84
C LYS A 106 4.91 -16.01 7.11
N SER A 107 4.40 -15.59 8.25
CA SER A 107 5.10 -15.48 9.52
C SER A 107 4.08 -15.62 10.66
N LYS A 108 3.82 -16.88 11.05
CA LYS A 108 2.77 -17.34 12.00
C LYS A 108 2.83 -16.78 13.44
N ILE A 109 3.66 -15.77 13.72
CA ILE A 109 4.04 -15.41 15.09
C ILE A 109 3.60 -13.99 15.47
N ILE A 110 3.30 -13.12 14.48
CA ILE A 110 3.06 -11.70 14.75
C ILE A 110 1.59 -11.34 14.53
N HIS A 111 0.93 -10.92 15.60
CA HIS A 111 -0.38 -10.28 15.54
C HIS A 111 -0.25 -8.76 15.66
N ILE A 112 -0.84 -8.04 14.70
CA ILE A 112 -0.90 -6.58 14.70
C ILE A 112 -2.17 -6.14 15.42
N GLU A 113 -2.00 -5.56 16.60
CA GLU A 113 -3.07 -4.99 17.41
C GLU A 113 -3.58 -3.69 16.77
N ASN A 114 -2.67 -2.81 16.35
CA ASN A 114 -3.02 -1.50 15.82
C ASN A 114 -1.89 -0.96 14.94
N ILE A 115 -2.28 -0.22 13.89
CA ILE A 115 -1.40 0.63 13.09
C ILE A 115 -2.00 2.03 13.11
N ASN A 116 -1.27 3.00 13.65
CA ASN A 116 -1.63 4.40 13.51
C ASN A 116 -0.56 5.16 12.76
N PHE A 117 -0.97 6.12 11.93
CA PHE A 117 -0.08 7.10 11.37
C PHE A 117 -0.12 8.37 12.22
N ARG A 118 1.00 8.74 12.83
CA ARG A 118 1.07 9.96 13.65
C ARG A 118 2.46 10.57 13.60
N GLY A 119 2.53 11.80 13.09
CA GLY A 119 3.77 12.57 13.05
C GLY A 119 4.80 12.01 12.06
N GLY A 120 4.36 11.44 10.93
CA GLY A 120 5.25 10.91 9.89
C GLY A 120 5.63 9.43 10.02
N TYR A 121 5.15 8.74 11.06
CA TYR A 121 5.50 7.35 11.34
C TYR A 121 4.24 6.50 11.49
N PHE A 122 4.33 5.27 10.99
CA PHE A 122 3.49 4.16 11.42
C PHE A 122 3.98 3.68 12.78
N LYS A 123 3.07 3.61 13.76
CA LYS A 123 3.32 2.86 15.00
C LYS A 123 2.52 1.58 14.94
N ILE A 124 3.23 0.48 14.88
CA ILE A 124 2.67 -0.86 14.78
C ILE A 124 2.82 -1.50 16.15
N LYS A 125 1.69 -1.72 16.82
CA LYS A 125 1.66 -2.48 18.07
C LYS A 125 1.48 -3.95 17.77
N THR A 126 2.38 -4.76 18.33
CA THR A 126 2.38 -6.20 18.14
C THR A 126 2.35 -6.93 19.47
N PHE A 127 1.73 -8.11 19.46
CA PHE A 127 1.86 -9.09 20.51
C PHE A 127 2.21 -10.45 19.90
N ASN A 128 2.97 -11.23 20.65
CA ASN A 128 3.21 -12.63 20.34
C ASN A 128 2.17 -13.44 21.11
N GLU A 129 1.59 -14.43 20.45
CA GLU A 129 0.84 -15.49 21.11
C GLU A 129 1.77 -16.59 21.62
#